data_AF-D6TPN2-F1
#
_entry.id   AF-D6TPN2-F1
#
_cell.length_a   1.000
_cell.length_b   1.000
_cell.length_c   1.000
_cell.angle_alpha   90.00
_cell.angle_beta   90.00
_cell.angle_gamma   90.00
#
_symmetry.space_group_name_H-M   'P 1'
#
loop_
_entity.id
_entity.type
_entity.pdbx_description
1 polymer ?
#
loop_
_entity_poly.entity_id
_entity_poly.type
_entity_poly.pdbx_seq_one_letter_code
_entity_poly.pdbx_strand_id
1 'polypeptide(L)'
;MPKRRYCQYTLEDTQRAIQHQQRQLGVRILPGSASSNGRRIRIYSEKHRRELWVVILARSSDWYTFCLNTYNSGMEAAVVGTHDSCISVPVLAMDSLEWYEPYKIRFEQSLPPAKDFHLPDKPDKFDRLRRGHYGHCVFVGALIVGRKEAVERLMKLPERTRFDLEAEVKRLRHRRPGRPLKLWDSEEKGEA
;
A
#
# COMPACT_ATOMS: atom_id res chain seq x y z
N MET A 1 24.57 7.01 -11.56
CA MET A 1 24.18 6.85 -10.13
C MET A 1 23.35 5.58 -10.00
N PRO A 2 23.69 4.63 -9.12
CA PRO A 2 22.85 3.45 -8.89
C PRO A 2 21.48 3.92 -8.38
N LYS A 3 20.39 3.52 -9.07
CA LYS A 3 19.02 3.79 -8.62
C LYS A 3 18.90 3.31 -7.16
N ARG A 4 18.46 4.18 -6.25
CA ARG A 4 18.17 3.80 -4.86
C ARG A 4 17.30 2.55 -4.87
N ARG A 5 17.72 1.49 -4.17
CA ARG A 5 17.12 0.13 -4.16
C ARG A 5 15.60 0.07 -3.89
N TYR A 6 14.99 1.17 -3.46
CA TYR A 6 13.63 1.22 -2.94
C TYR A 6 12.52 1.26 -4.02
N CYS A 7 12.84 1.56 -5.28
CA CYS A 7 11.85 1.68 -6.36
C CYS A 7 12.18 0.74 -7.54
N GLN A 8 12.41 -0.54 -7.26
CA GLN A 8 12.81 -1.48 -8.31
C GLN A 8 11.62 -2.00 -9.14
N TYR A 9 10.46 -2.19 -8.53
CA TYR A 9 9.32 -2.76 -9.23
C TYR A 9 8.56 -1.70 -10.02
N THR A 10 8.46 -1.93 -11.32
CA THR A 10 7.44 -1.33 -12.18
C THR A 10 6.13 -2.11 -12.10
N LEU A 11 5.07 -1.60 -12.73
CA LEU A 11 3.82 -2.35 -12.87
C LEU A 11 4.06 -3.65 -13.62
N GLU A 12 4.82 -3.57 -14.70
CA GLU A 12 5.17 -4.68 -15.58
C GLU A 12 5.98 -5.74 -14.83
N ASP A 13 6.92 -5.32 -13.97
CA ASP A 13 7.66 -6.24 -13.12
C ASP A 13 6.75 -6.97 -12.13
N THR A 14 5.78 -6.25 -11.55
CA THR A 14 4.81 -6.82 -10.62
C THR A 14 3.92 -7.84 -11.33
N GLN A 15 3.45 -7.54 -12.54
CA GLN A 15 2.66 -8.44 -13.38
C GLN A 15 3.44 -9.71 -13.74
N ARG A 16 4.69 -9.58 -14.18
CA ARG A 16 5.55 -10.73 -14.49
C ARG A 16 5.80 -11.56 -13.23
N ALA A 17 6.09 -10.92 -12.10
CA ALA A 17 6.35 -11.62 -10.84
C ALA A 17 5.15 -12.48 -10.41
N ILE A 18 3.94 -11.92 -10.40
CA ILE A 18 2.76 -12.72 -10.02
C ILE A 18 2.48 -13.84 -11.01
N GLN A 19 2.69 -13.63 -12.32
CA GLN A 19 2.50 -14.69 -13.33
C GLN A 19 3.43 -15.88 -13.12
N HIS A 20 4.70 -15.62 -12.81
CA HIS A 20 5.71 -16.66 -12.59
C HIS A 20 5.58 -17.35 -11.23
N GLN A 21 5.15 -16.63 -10.20
CA GLN A 21 5.16 -17.11 -8.81
C GLN A 21 3.81 -17.64 -8.30
N GLN A 22 2.81 -17.84 -9.19
CA GLN A 22 1.47 -18.32 -8.84
C GLN A 22 1.47 -19.54 -7.88
N ARG A 23 2.26 -20.57 -8.22
CA ARG A 23 2.36 -21.80 -7.41
C ARG A 23 2.95 -21.55 -6.03
N GLN A 24 4.04 -20.79 -5.95
CA GLN A 24 4.71 -20.50 -4.69
C GLN A 24 3.82 -19.64 -3.77
N LEU A 25 3.07 -18.72 -4.36
CA LEU A 25 2.22 -17.78 -3.64
C LEU A 25 0.84 -18.37 -3.27
N GLY A 26 0.52 -19.59 -3.72
CA GLY A 26 -0.81 -20.20 -3.53
C GLY A 26 -1.91 -19.36 -4.17
N VAL A 27 -1.65 -18.79 -5.36
CA VAL A 27 -2.61 -17.97 -6.10
C VAL A 27 -2.76 -18.48 -7.53
N ARG A 28 -3.97 -18.37 -8.07
CA ARG A 28 -4.27 -18.69 -9.47
C ARG A 28 -4.98 -17.51 -10.11
N ILE A 29 -4.37 -16.93 -11.15
CA ILE A 29 -4.99 -15.88 -11.95
C ILE A 29 -6.11 -16.51 -12.78
N LEU A 30 -7.32 -15.93 -12.70
CA LEU A 30 -8.46 -16.41 -13.47
C LEU A 30 -8.39 -15.87 -14.91
N PRO A 31 -8.41 -16.74 -15.94
CA PRO A 31 -8.35 -16.31 -17.34
C PRO A 31 -9.47 -15.33 -17.70
N GLY A 32 -9.18 -14.38 -18.59
CA GLY A 32 -10.17 -13.40 -19.08
C GLY A 32 -10.60 -12.33 -18.07
N SER A 33 -10.08 -12.35 -16.84
CA SER A 33 -10.46 -11.38 -15.80
C SER A 33 -9.65 -10.08 -15.80
N ALA A 34 -8.59 -10.02 -16.62
CA ALA A 34 -7.70 -8.87 -16.66
C ALA A 34 -8.37 -7.68 -17.33
N SER A 35 -8.28 -6.50 -16.71
CA SER A 35 -8.70 -5.25 -17.36
C SER A 35 -7.83 -4.95 -18.60
N SER A 36 -8.34 -4.13 -19.53
CA SER A 36 -7.62 -3.71 -20.74
C SER A 36 -6.20 -3.13 -20.49
N ASN A 37 -5.96 -2.54 -19.31
CA ASN A 37 -4.66 -2.00 -18.91
C ASN A 37 -3.86 -2.91 -17.95
N GLY A 38 -4.36 -4.12 -17.67
CA GLY A 38 -3.73 -5.12 -16.82
C GLY A 38 -3.58 -4.74 -15.35
N ARG A 39 -4.23 -3.66 -14.88
CA ARG A 39 -4.12 -3.19 -13.49
C ARG A 39 -5.13 -3.84 -12.56
N ARG A 40 -6.12 -4.55 -13.09
CA ARG A 40 -7.07 -5.34 -12.33
C ARG A 40 -7.06 -6.75 -12.87
N ILE A 41 -7.08 -7.74 -11.98
CA ILE A 41 -7.29 -9.14 -12.30
C ILE A 41 -8.19 -9.76 -11.23
N ARG A 42 -8.78 -10.92 -11.51
CA ARG A 42 -9.39 -11.78 -10.50
C ARG A 42 -8.44 -12.94 -10.22
N ILE A 43 -8.21 -13.23 -8.95
CA ILE A 43 -7.39 -14.37 -8.52
C ILE A 43 -8.19 -15.27 -7.59
N TYR A 44 -7.91 -16.56 -7.63
CA TYR A 44 -8.23 -17.46 -6.52
C TYR A 44 -7.05 -17.49 -5.56
N SER A 45 -7.28 -17.21 -4.28
CA SER A 45 -6.24 -17.28 -3.23
C SER A 45 -6.48 -18.49 -2.35
N GLU A 46 -5.49 -19.37 -2.24
CA GLU A 46 -5.52 -20.51 -1.31
C GLU A 46 -5.51 -20.05 0.14
N LYS A 47 -4.76 -18.98 0.46
CA LYS A 47 -4.72 -18.37 1.80
C LYS A 47 -6.11 -17.93 2.26
N HIS A 48 -6.86 -17.27 1.38
CA HIS A 48 -8.20 -16.74 1.68
C HIS A 48 -9.34 -17.70 1.30
N ARG A 49 -9.01 -18.83 0.63
CA ARG A 49 -9.95 -19.85 0.13
C ARG A 49 -11.12 -19.30 -0.68
N ARG A 50 -10.90 -18.21 -1.41
CA ARG A 50 -11.93 -17.52 -2.20
C ARG A 50 -11.32 -16.77 -3.37
N GLU A 51 -12.18 -16.35 -4.28
CA GLU A 51 -11.83 -15.44 -5.35
C GLU A 51 -11.80 -14.00 -4.85
N LEU A 52 -10.86 -13.22 -5.36
CA LEU A 52 -10.64 -11.83 -4.99
C LEU A 52 -10.48 -10.99 -6.25
N TRP A 53 -11.18 -9.87 -6.30
CA TRP A 53 -10.80 -8.78 -7.20
C TRP A 53 -9.58 -8.06 -6.67
N VAL A 54 -8.50 -8.05 -7.45
CA VAL A 54 -7.23 -7.46 -7.02
C VAL A 54 -6.73 -6.41 -7.98
N VAL A 55 -6.19 -5.34 -7.40
CA VAL A 55 -5.45 -4.31 -8.13
C VAL A 55 -3.97 -4.62 -8.14
N ILE A 56 -3.31 -4.43 -9.28
CA ILE A 56 -1.86 -4.57 -9.42
C ILE A 56 -1.23 -3.18 -9.38
N LEU A 57 -0.31 -2.97 -8.43
CA LEU A 57 0.40 -1.72 -8.22
C LEU A 57 1.91 -1.96 -8.18
N ALA A 58 2.69 -0.97 -8.60
CA ALA A 58 4.13 -1.02 -8.36
C ALA A 58 4.45 -0.96 -6.86
N ARG A 59 3.72 -0.12 -6.12
CA ARG A 59 3.88 0.08 -4.68
C ARG A 59 2.53 0.16 -3.98
N SER A 60 2.45 -0.28 -2.73
CA SER A 60 1.22 -0.11 -1.93
C SER A 60 0.87 1.36 -1.65
N SER A 61 1.85 2.27 -1.57
CA SER A 61 1.63 3.71 -1.44
C SER A 61 0.88 4.31 -2.63
N ASP A 62 0.93 3.65 -3.80
CA ASP A 62 0.15 4.05 -4.97
C ASP A 62 -1.37 3.87 -4.76
N TRP A 63 -1.79 3.09 -3.76
CA TRP A 63 -3.18 3.01 -3.30
C TRP A 63 -3.76 4.40 -3.02
N TYR A 64 -3.01 5.22 -2.28
CA TYR A 64 -3.40 6.60 -1.96
C TYR A 64 -3.14 7.56 -3.11
N THR A 65 -2.06 7.35 -3.87
CA THR A 65 -1.75 8.18 -5.04
C THR A 65 -2.89 8.14 -6.07
N PHE A 66 -3.47 6.95 -6.29
CA PHE A 66 -4.59 6.72 -7.20
C PHE A 66 -5.96 6.80 -6.53
N CYS A 67 -6.03 7.29 -5.29
CA CYS A 67 -7.25 7.48 -4.51
C CYS A 67 -8.10 6.22 -4.34
N LEU A 68 -7.51 5.02 -4.39
CA LEU A 68 -8.24 3.74 -4.25
C LEU A 68 -8.92 3.60 -2.88
N ASN A 69 -8.49 4.41 -1.90
CA ASN A 69 -9.11 4.54 -0.59
C ASN A 69 -10.39 5.40 -0.55
N THR A 70 -10.67 6.20 -1.59
CA THR A 70 -11.78 7.18 -1.55
C THR A 70 -12.98 6.80 -2.40
N TYR A 71 -12.79 6.04 -3.48
CA TYR A 71 -13.91 5.53 -4.28
C TYR A 71 -14.12 4.04 -4.00
N ASN A 72 -15.37 3.59 -4.10
CA ASN A 72 -15.69 2.17 -4.08
C ASN A 72 -15.12 1.53 -5.35
N SER A 73 -13.87 1.08 -5.27
CA SER A 73 -13.13 0.49 -6.38
C SER A 73 -13.58 -0.95 -6.67
N GLY A 74 -14.31 -1.58 -5.74
CA GLY A 74 -14.64 -3.01 -5.76
C GLY A 74 -13.43 -3.92 -5.53
N MET A 75 -12.25 -3.37 -5.22
CA MET A 75 -11.04 -4.15 -5.01
C MET A 75 -10.98 -4.70 -3.59
N GLU A 76 -10.74 -6.00 -3.49
CA GLU A 76 -10.75 -6.74 -2.23
C GLU A 76 -9.35 -6.97 -1.69
N ALA A 77 -8.32 -6.93 -2.54
CA ALA A 77 -6.91 -7.01 -2.16
C ALA A 77 -6.03 -6.26 -3.18
N ALA A 78 -4.74 -6.11 -2.85
CA ALA A 78 -3.74 -5.53 -3.75
C ALA A 78 -2.56 -6.48 -3.94
N VAL A 79 -2.12 -6.63 -5.19
CA VAL A 79 -0.84 -7.25 -5.54
C VAL A 79 0.14 -6.11 -5.79
N VAL A 80 1.23 -6.05 -5.02
CA VAL A 80 2.18 -4.94 -5.10
C VAL A 80 3.59 -5.44 -5.33
N GLY A 81 4.37 -4.70 -6.12
CA GLY A 81 5.80 -4.94 -6.24
C GLY A 81 6.50 -4.78 -4.89
N THR A 82 6.27 -3.62 -4.24
CA THR A 82 6.82 -3.30 -2.92
C THR A 82 5.74 -2.84 -1.95
N HIS A 83 5.73 -3.42 -0.75
CA HIS A 83 4.79 -3.05 0.31
C HIS A 83 5.38 -1.98 1.26
N ASP A 84 5.09 -0.72 0.93
CA ASP A 84 5.59 0.52 1.53
C ASP A 84 4.56 1.44 2.18
N SER A 85 3.34 0.97 2.35
CA SER A 85 2.30 1.75 3.00
C SER A 85 1.30 0.84 3.67
N CYS A 86 0.74 1.32 4.77
CA CYS A 86 -0.36 0.68 5.48
C CYS A 86 -1.65 0.95 4.69
N ILE A 87 -2.37 -0.08 4.23
CA ILE A 87 -3.62 0.08 3.47
C ILE A 87 -4.74 -0.80 4.03
N SER A 88 -6.00 -0.53 3.65
CA SER A 88 -7.19 -1.14 4.26
C SER A 88 -7.60 -2.50 3.70
N VAL A 89 -6.86 -3.03 2.73
CA VAL A 89 -7.11 -4.33 2.11
C VAL A 89 -5.88 -5.23 2.28
N PRO A 90 -6.03 -6.58 2.23
CA PRO A 90 -4.90 -7.49 2.23
C PRO A 90 -3.95 -7.19 1.06
N VAL A 91 -2.65 -7.39 1.29
CA VAL A 91 -1.60 -7.09 0.30
C VAL A 91 -0.76 -8.32 0.04
N LEU A 92 -0.62 -8.72 -1.21
CA LEU A 92 0.37 -9.70 -1.65
C LEU A 92 1.58 -8.95 -2.21
N ALA A 93 2.71 -9.02 -1.51
CA ALA A 93 3.91 -8.28 -1.88
C ALA A 93 4.91 -9.17 -2.64
N MET A 94 5.30 -8.78 -3.85
CA MET A 94 6.19 -9.57 -4.71
C MET A 94 7.65 -9.55 -4.25
N ASP A 95 8.08 -8.49 -3.57
CA ASP A 95 9.44 -8.36 -3.03
C ASP A 95 9.75 -9.27 -1.84
N SER A 96 8.72 -9.77 -1.15
CA SER A 96 8.81 -10.67 0.00
C SER A 96 8.09 -12.00 -0.23
N LEU A 97 7.26 -12.07 -1.27
CA LEU A 97 6.42 -13.24 -1.60
C LEU A 97 5.46 -13.61 -0.46
N GLU A 98 4.98 -12.60 0.27
CA GLU A 98 4.17 -12.76 1.47
C GLU A 98 2.85 -11.99 1.37
N TRP A 99 1.82 -12.56 2.03
CA TRP A 99 0.54 -11.90 2.24
C TRP A 99 0.53 -11.15 3.58
N TYR A 100 0.22 -9.87 3.51
CA TYR A 100 0.00 -8.98 4.66
C TYR A 100 -1.49 -8.77 4.88
N GLU A 101 -1.89 -8.86 6.14
CA GLU A 101 -3.26 -8.53 6.56
C GLU A 101 -3.53 -7.02 6.41
N PRO A 102 -4.81 -6.61 6.33
CA PRO A 102 -5.16 -5.20 6.33
C PRO A 102 -4.47 -4.44 7.46
N TYR A 103 -4.00 -3.23 7.14
CA TYR A 103 -3.30 -2.32 8.04
C TYR A 103 -1.92 -2.80 8.56
N LYS A 104 -1.44 -3.96 8.12
CA LYS A 104 -0.08 -4.43 8.39
C LYS A 104 0.88 -3.89 7.33
N ILE A 105 2.17 -3.89 7.68
CA ILE A 105 3.26 -3.48 6.80
C ILE A 105 4.46 -4.41 6.97
N ARG A 106 5.35 -4.43 5.97
CA ARG A 106 6.57 -5.25 5.99
C ARG A 106 7.49 -4.97 7.18
N PHE A 107 7.72 -3.69 7.48
CA PHE A 107 8.60 -3.29 8.57
C PHE A 107 7.81 -2.55 9.64
N GLU A 108 7.10 -3.30 10.50
CA GLU A 108 6.42 -2.75 11.70
C GLU A 108 7.40 -1.95 12.59
N GLN A 109 8.71 -2.25 12.55
CA GLN A 109 9.75 -1.46 13.22
C GLN A 109 9.92 -0.02 12.70
N SER A 110 9.40 0.28 11.50
CA SER A 110 9.35 1.63 10.95
C SER A 110 8.19 2.44 11.52
N LEU A 111 7.26 1.80 12.22
CA LEU A 111 6.26 2.47 13.02
C LEU A 111 6.81 2.80 14.39
N PRO A 112 6.28 3.85 15.03
CA PRO A 112 6.63 4.15 16.40
C PRO A 112 6.23 2.96 17.30
N PRO A 113 7.09 2.53 18.23
CA PRO A 113 6.76 1.48 19.18
C PRO A 113 5.54 1.87 20.02
N ALA A 114 4.66 0.91 20.31
CA ALA A 114 3.47 1.12 21.11
C ALA A 114 3.85 1.25 22.60
N LYS A 115 3.65 2.46 23.16
CA LYS A 115 3.87 2.89 24.56
C LYS A 115 5.29 2.63 25.14
N ASP A 116 5.70 3.54 26.02
CA ASP A 116 6.90 3.45 26.90
C ASP A 116 8.30 3.42 26.27
N PHE A 117 8.44 3.60 24.94
CA PHE A 117 9.76 3.72 24.34
C PHE A 117 10.31 5.16 24.49
N HIS A 118 10.96 5.42 25.62
CA HIS A 118 11.87 6.55 25.78
C HIS A 118 13.13 6.29 24.95
N LEU A 119 13.25 6.94 23.78
CA LEU A 119 14.51 6.93 23.02
C LEU A 119 15.46 7.97 23.64
N PRO A 120 16.62 7.55 24.20
CA PRO A 120 17.59 8.47 24.81
C PRO A 120 18.32 9.35 23.79
N ASP A 121 18.28 8.98 22.50
CA ASP A 121 19.14 9.56 21.48
C ASP A 121 18.38 10.51 20.56
N LYS A 122 18.89 11.74 20.41
CA LYS A 122 18.49 12.68 19.36
C LYS A 122 19.46 12.59 18.17
N PRO A 123 18.99 12.42 16.92
CA PRO A 123 17.61 12.11 16.54
C PRO A 123 17.25 10.66 16.85
N ASP A 124 16.01 10.43 17.28
CA ASP A 124 15.56 9.09 17.61
C ASP A 124 15.53 8.20 16.36
N LYS A 125 15.74 6.90 16.54
CA LYS A 125 15.82 5.92 15.43
C LYS A 125 14.62 6.02 14.48
N PHE A 126 13.45 6.33 15.03
CA PHE A 126 12.23 6.55 14.27
C PHE A 126 12.33 7.77 13.33
N ASP A 127 12.77 8.94 13.82
CA ASP A 127 12.81 10.13 12.97
C ASP A 127 13.79 9.95 11.80
N ARG A 128 14.90 9.22 12.03
CA ARG A 128 15.80 8.82 10.93
C ARG A 128 15.11 7.94 9.90
N LEU A 129 14.32 6.94 10.33
CA LEU A 129 13.59 6.04 9.43
C LEU A 129 12.48 6.79 8.68
N ARG A 130 11.69 7.60 9.39
CA ARG A 130 10.59 8.42 8.85
C ARG A 130 11.06 9.37 7.75
N ARG A 131 12.24 9.98 7.89
CA ARG A 131 12.80 10.88 6.87
C ARG A 131 13.19 10.14 5.57
N GLY A 132 13.35 8.81 5.62
CA GLY A 132 13.51 8.01 4.42
C GLY A 132 12.20 7.92 3.64
N HIS A 133 12.28 7.83 2.30
CA HIS A 133 11.10 7.69 1.43
C HIS A 133 10.13 6.60 1.92
N TYR A 134 10.68 5.44 2.27
CA TYR A 134 9.90 4.32 2.78
C TYR A 134 9.20 4.62 4.11
N GLY A 135 9.96 5.06 5.12
CA GLY A 135 9.41 5.34 6.43
C GLY A 135 8.37 6.45 6.36
N HIS A 136 8.54 7.42 5.46
CA HIS A 136 7.54 8.45 5.17
C HIS A 136 6.24 7.85 4.62
N CYS A 137 6.31 7.03 3.56
CA CYS A 137 5.13 6.37 2.98
C CYS A 137 4.40 5.46 3.97
N VAL A 138 5.15 4.73 4.80
CA VAL A 138 4.61 3.89 5.89
C VAL A 138 3.88 4.76 6.92
N PHE A 139 4.53 5.81 7.40
CA PHE A 139 3.99 6.67 8.45
C PHE A 139 2.76 7.43 7.96
N VAL A 140 2.79 8.00 6.76
CA VAL A 140 1.65 8.66 6.13
C VAL A 140 0.49 7.69 5.93
N GLY A 141 0.74 6.48 5.41
CA GLY A 141 -0.31 5.45 5.29
C GLY A 141 -0.94 5.10 6.64
N ALA A 142 -0.12 4.90 7.67
CA ALA A 142 -0.57 4.62 9.03
C ALA A 142 -1.43 5.76 9.62
N LEU A 143 -1.08 7.02 9.32
CA LEU A 143 -1.90 8.19 9.70
C LEU A 143 -3.21 8.25 8.92
N ILE A 144 -3.21 7.94 7.62
CA ILE A 144 -4.42 7.92 6.79
C ILE A 144 -5.42 6.88 7.32
N VAL A 145 -4.97 5.70 7.76
CA VAL A 145 -5.86 4.68 8.34
C VAL A 145 -6.16 4.91 9.83
N GLY A 146 -5.46 5.85 10.47
CA GLY A 146 -5.69 6.19 11.88
C GLY A 146 -5.10 5.21 12.89
N ARG A 147 -3.95 4.57 12.60
CA ARG A 147 -3.25 3.75 13.59
C ARG A 147 -2.87 4.59 14.80
N LYS A 148 -3.23 4.13 16.01
CA LYS A 148 -3.13 4.89 17.26
C LYS A 148 -1.71 5.35 17.54
N GLU A 149 -0.74 4.45 17.42
CA GLU A 149 0.68 4.70 17.62
C GLU A 149 1.22 5.76 16.64
N ALA A 150 0.70 5.80 15.41
CA ALA A 150 1.12 6.81 14.43
C ALA A 150 0.59 8.20 14.81
N VAL A 151 -0.68 8.28 15.24
CA VAL A 151 -1.29 9.52 15.74
C VAL A 151 -0.57 10.03 17.00
N GLU A 152 -0.33 9.14 17.98
CA GLU A 152 0.42 9.49 19.20
C GLU A 152 1.82 10.01 18.89
N ARG A 153 2.48 9.43 17.88
CA ARG A 153 3.80 9.90 17.46
C ARG A 153 3.76 11.23 16.71
N LEU A 154 2.75 11.45 15.87
CA LEU A 154 2.56 12.72 15.16
C LEU A 154 2.49 13.90 16.15
N MET A 155 1.81 13.71 17.28
CA MET A 155 1.68 14.73 18.33
C MET A 155 3.00 15.07 19.04
N LYS A 156 4.02 14.20 18.94
CA LYS A 156 5.35 14.41 19.54
C LYS A 156 6.36 15.05 18.57
N LEU A 157 5.99 15.24 17.29
CA LEU A 157 6.87 15.85 16.30
C LEU A 157 6.88 17.39 16.45
N PRO A 158 7.94 18.07 15.96
CA PRO A 158 7.95 19.53 15.87
C PRO A 158 6.73 20.05 15.11
N GLU A 159 6.18 21.17 15.55
CA GLU A 159 4.93 21.73 15.05
C GLU A 159 4.87 21.85 13.53
N ARG A 160 5.92 22.39 12.90
CA ARG A 160 6.03 22.50 11.44
C ARG A 160 5.92 21.14 10.76
N THR A 161 6.64 20.13 11.25
CA THR A 161 6.61 18.77 10.68
C THR A 161 5.24 18.12 10.86
N ARG A 162 4.59 18.35 12.01
CA ARG A 162 3.22 17.89 12.24
C ARG A 162 2.27 18.48 11.20
N PHE A 163 2.28 19.81 11.02
CA PHE A 163 1.39 20.47 10.06
C PHE A 163 1.63 20.03 8.61
N ASP A 164 2.89 19.86 8.19
CA ASP A 164 3.21 19.37 6.86
C ASP A 164 2.62 17.96 6.62
N LEU A 165 2.76 17.06 7.60
CA LEU A 165 2.22 15.71 7.54
C LEU A 165 0.69 15.68 7.59
N GLU A 166 0.06 16.50 8.43
CA GLU A 166 -1.40 16.62 8.49
C GLU A 166 -1.98 17.13 7.18
N ALA A 167 -1.34 18.12 6.56
CA ALA A 167 -1.72 18.63 5.25
C ALA A 167 -1.61 17.54 4.17
N GLU A 168 -0.53 16.75 4.20
CA GLU A 168 -0.35 15.62 3.28
C GLU A 168 -1.40 14.52 3.49
N VAL A 169 -1.65 14.11 4.74
CA VAL A 169 -2.67 13.12 5.10
C VAL A 169 -4.05 13.61 4.67
N LYS A 170 -4.40 14.86 4.96
CA LYS A 170 -5.66 15.48 4.52
C LYS A 170 -5.79 15.46 3.01
N ARG A 171 -4.71 15.81 2.29
CA ARG A 171 -4.67 15.81 0.82
C ARG A 171 -4.89 14.40 0.26
N LEU A 172 -4.25 13.37 0.82
CA LEU A 172 -4.36 11.98 0.32
C LEU A 172 -5.68 11.31 0.74
N ARG A 173 -6.17 11.58 1.96
CA ARG A 173 -7.44 11.04 2.46
C ARG A 173 -8.64 11.62 1.71
N HIS A 174 -8.60 12.89 1.35
CA HIS A 174 -9.72 13.60 0.72
C HIS A 174 -9.41 14.08 -0.70
N ARG A 175 -8.41 13.47 -1.37
CA ARG A 175 -8.03 13.87 -2.72
C ARG A 175 -9.26 13.75 -3.60
N ARG A 176 -9.71 14.87 -4.19
CA ARG A 176 -10.75 14.83 -5.22
C ARG A 176 -10.29 13.81 -6.26
N PRO A 177 -11.12 12.81 -6.61
CA PRO A 177 -10.77 11.85 -7.64
C PRO A 177 -10.34 12.66 -8.86
N GLY A 178 -9.08 12.49 -9.28
CA GLY A 178 -8.68 12.92 -10.61
C GLY A 178 -9.36 12.04 -11.65
N ARG A 179 -8.75 11.84 -12.81
CA ARG A 179 -9.15 10.70 -13.66
C ARG A 179 -8.90 9.42 -12.84
N PRO A 180 -9.95 8.66 -12.45
CA PRO A 180 -9.74 7.44 -11.67
C PRO A 180 -8.84 6.49 -12.44
N LEU A 181 -8.11 5.65 -11.71
CA LEU A 181 -7.42 4.56 -12.35
C LEU A 181 -8.50 3.72 -13.06
N LYS A 182 -8.38 3.55 -14.38
CA LYS A 182 -9.34 2.76 -15.15
C LYS A 182 -9.20 1.30 -14.73
N LEU A 183 -9.98 0.86 -13.75
CA LEU A 183 -9.95 -0.52 -13.28
C LEU A 183 -10.96 -1.39 -14.02
N TRP A 184 -12.07 -0.78 -14.43
CA TRP A 184 -13.19 -1.42 -15.10
C TRP A 184 -13.23 -0.97 -16.56
N ASP A 185 -13.45 -1.92 -17.46
CA ASP A 185 -13.79 -1.60 -18.84
C ASP A 185 -15.24 -1.11 -18.88
N SER A 186 -15.55 -0.17 -19.78
CA SER A 186 -16.79 0.64 -19.75
C SER A 186 -18.08 -0.18 -19.76
N GLU A 187 -18.00 -1.45 -20.16
CA GLU A 187 -19.12 -2.38 -20.32
C GLU A 187 -19.46 -3.15 -19.03
N GLU A 188 -18.57 -3.18 -18.03
CA GLU A 188 -18.75 -3.99 -16.80
C GLU A 188 -19.42 -3.24 -15.64
N LYS A 189 -19.84 -1.98 -15.83
CA LYS A 189 -20.50 -1.18 -14.77
C LYS A 189 -21.98 -1.54 -14.53
N GLY A 190 -22.51 -2.54 -15.22
CA GLY A 190 -23.94 -2.86 -15.25
C GLY A 190 -24.48 -3.73 -14.12
N GLU A 191 -23.63 -4.31 -13.27
CA GLU A 191 -24.08 -5.25 -12.23
C GLU A 191 -23.36 -4.93 -10.90
N ALA A 192 -23.92 -4.00 -10.13
CA ALA A 192 -23.60 -3.79 -8.72
C ALA A 192 -24.87 -3.40 -7.96
#